data_AF-A0A9E4AA14-F1
#
_entry.id   AF-A0A9E4AA14-F1
#
_cell.length_a   1.000
_cell.length_b   1.000
_cell.length_c   1.000
_cell.angle_alpha   90.00
_cell.angle_beta   90.00
_cell.angle_gamma   90.00
#
_symmetry.space_group_name_H-M   'P 1'
#
loop_
_entity.id
_entity.type
_entity.pdbx_description
1 polymer ?
#
loop_
_entity_poly.entity_id
_entity_poly.type
_entity_poly.pdbx_seq_one_letter_code
_entity_poly.pdbx_strand_id
1 'polypeptide(L)'
;MRRLLLHTAGTAAICLLAPLAGLRAQVAAVSPQAVVESRQAAYEEAKAKSEAARLAAARVRDEWSQLLEQHAAASRANDRDSVRELLAVFKERSPEKSRLEQAWRSSQELWKEAGQELVVAIDDYLERLWPTTEQSVGAAEYENALYNELLSTLRRVESELPEVPLELEPMPEVTIRPGDTPGEILYKARLMENRVRYYASLVAELDQKIEALAQRQRREQNRRDFMTSRERFGDDVVPIGNRRPELSDPASEAPRVPIEVRIEQHRELRGEVEMRMLELSRKAEEFRGRAGGGQ
;
A
#
# COMPACT_ATOMS: atom_id res chain seq x y z
N MET A 1 1.73 -55.57 43.87
CA MET A 1 2.28 -55.81 42.51
C MET A 1 3.26 -54.68 42.21
N ARG A 2 4.57 -54.78 42.47
CA ARG A 2 5.65 -55.56 41.81
C ARG A 2 5.82 -55.27 40.30
N ARG A 3 6.72 -54.32 39.97
CA ARG A 3 7.97 -54.43 39.14
C ARG A 3 8.31 -53.03 38.57
N LEU A 4 9.44 -52.37 38.90
CA LEU A 4 10.85 -52.60 38.52
C LEU A 4 11.07 -52.64 36.98
N LEU A 5 11.69 -51.61 36.40
CA LEU A 5 13.08 -51.63 35.91
C LEU A 5 13.44 -50.38 35.09
N LEU A 6 14.64 -49.86 35.38
CA LEU A 6 15.40 -48.91 34.60
C LEU A 6 15.70 -49.45 33.19
N HIS A 7 15.77 -48.58 32.18
CA HIS A 7 16.88 -48.61 31.23
C HIS A 7 17.18 -47.23 30.65
N THR A 8 18.44 -46.86 30.86
CA THR A 8 19.24 -45.82 30.26
C THR A 8 19.42 -46.05 28.76
N ALA A 9 19.13 -45.03 27.95
CA ALA A 9 19.66 -44.93 26.59
C ALA A 9 20.40 -43.60 26.47
N GLY A 10 21.73 -43.70 26.49
CA GLY A 10 22.62 -42.61 26.14
C GLY A 10 22.67 -42.47 24.62
N THR A 11 22.44 -41.25 24.14
CA THR A 11 22.88 -40.81 22.81
C THR A 11 23.90 -39.71 23.02
N ALA A 12 25.16 -40.07 22.78
CA ALA A 12 26.28 -39.16 22.69
C ALA A 12 26.08 -38.22 21.50
N ALA A 13 25.82 -36.95 21.77
CA ALA A 13 25.89 -35.90 20.76
C ALA A 13 27.36 -35.48 20.62
N ILE A 14 28.01 -36.04 19.60
CA ILE A 14 29.31 -35.60 19.11
C ILE A 14 29.10 -34.24 18.42
N CYS A 15 29.31 -33.14 19.15
CA CYS A 15 29.44 -31.81 18.54
C CYS A 15 30.84 -31.68 17.94
N LEU A 16 30.96 -32.08 16.67
CA LEU A 16 32.10 -31.73 15.81
C LEU A 16 32.11 -30.21 15.60
N LEU A 17 32.95 -29.51 16.36
CA LEU A 17 33.39 -28.15 16.08
C LEU A 17 34.29 -28.18 14.83
N ALA A 18 33.68 -28.01 13.66
CA ALA A 18 34.41 -27.67 12.44
C ALA A 18 34.72 -26.16 12.45
N PRO A 19 35.97 -25.76 12.12
CA PRO A 19 36.38 -24.36 12.15
C PRO A 19 35.67 -23.56 11.05
N LEU A 20 35.06 -22.44 11.45
CA LEU A 20 34.56 -21.35 10.61
C LEU A 20 35.71 -20.72 9.81
N ALA A 21 36.15 -21.41 8.77
CA ALA A 21 37.07 -20.88 7.77
C ALA A 21 36.26 -20.50 6.52
N GLY A 22 36.06 -19.19 6.33
CA GLY A 22 35.99 -18.63 4.99
C GLY A 22 34.69 -18.81 4.19
N LEU A 23 33.51 -18.57 4.78
CA LEU A 23 32.35 -18.16 3.99
C LEU A 23 32.38 -16.64 3.83
N ARG A 24 33.28 -16.13 2.98
CA ARG A 24 33.00 -14.89 2.26
C ARG A 24 31.78 -15.21 1.40
N ALA A 25 30.62 -14.81 1.87
CA ALA A 25 29.38 -14.82 1.11
C ALA A 25 29.66 -14.13 -0.24
N GLN A 26 29.79 -14.93 -1.30
CA GLN A 26 29.48 -14.47 -2.63
C GLN A 26 27.98 -14.15 -2.57
N VAL A 27 27.65 -12.90 -2.26
CA VAL A 27 26.34 -12.35 -2.61
C VAL A 27 26.34 -12.37 -4.13
N ALA A 28 25.85 -13.47 -4.70
CA ALA A 28 25.57 -13.53 -6.12
C ALA A 28 24.68 -12.33 -6.43
N ALA A 29 25.18 -11.40 -7.25
CA ALA A 29 24.41 -10.25 -7.66
C ALA A 29 23.15 -10.77 -8.36
N VAL A 30 22.01 -10.71 -7.68
CA VAL A 30 20.71 -11.05 -8.25
C VAL A 30 20.51 -10.09 -9.42
N SER A 31 20.24 -10.62 -10.62
CA SER A 31 20.02 -9.77 -11.79
C SER A 31 18.80 -8.87 -11.53
N PRO A 32 18.80 -7.62 -12.02
CA PRO A 32 17.64 -6.73 -11.90
C PRO A 32 16.35 -7.37 -12.42
N GLN A 33 16.46 -8.15 -13.51
CA GLN A 33 15.36 -8.93 -14.07
C GLN A 33 14.78 -9.94 -13.05
N ALA A 34 15.62 -10.70 -12.35
CA ALA A 34 15.15 -11.66 -11.35
C ALA A 34 14.45 -10.97 -10.15
N VAL A 35 14.85 -9.73 -9.82
CA VAL A 35 14.15 -8.92 -8.82
C VAL A 35 12.77 -8.53 -9.31
N VAL A 36 12.65 -8.02 -10.54
CA VAL A 36 11.34 -7.64 -11.14
C VAL A 36 10.42 -8.86 -11.24
N GLU A 37 10.90 -10.01 -11.71
CA GLU A 37 10.11 -11.25 -11.81
C GLU A 37 9.59 -11.71 -10.44
N SER A 38 10.45 -11.66 -9.41
CA SER A 38 10.06 -11.99 -8.04
C SER A 38 8.98 -11.04 -7.50
N ARG A 39 9.14 -9.72 -7.71
CA ARG A 39 8.14 -8.72 -7.29
C ARG A 39 6.84 -8.82 -8.09
N GLN A 40 6.92 -9.20 -9.37
CA GLN A 40 5.75 -9.45 -10.21
C GLN A 40 4.94 -10.63 -9.67
N ALA A 41 5.61 -11.72 -9.29
CA ALA A 41 4.95 -12.88 -8.68
C ALA A 41 4.26 -12.52 -7.35
N ALA A 42 4.94 -11.75 -6.49
CA ALA A 42 4.38 -11.26 -5.23
C ALA A 42 3.16 -10.34 -5.45
N TYR A 43 3.23 -9.47 -6.45
CA TYR A 43 2.12 -8.59 -6.84
C TYR A 43 0.89 -9.38 -7.29
N GLU A 44 1.05 -10.34 -8.20
CA GLU A 44 -0.07 -11.14 -8.71
C GLU A 44 -0.66 -12.04 -7.61
N GLU A 45 0.16 -12.59 -6.71
CA GLU A 45 -0.32 -13.33 -5.54
C GLU A 45 -1.15 -12.44 -4.61
N ALA A 46 -0.64 -11.25 -4.28
CA ALA A 46 -1.33 -10.31 -3.40
C ALA A 46 -2.65 -9.81 -4.02
N LYS A 47 -2.65 -9.57 -5.34
CA LYS A 47 -3.85 -9.23 -6.11
C LYS A 47 -4.91 -10.34 -6.02
N ALA A 48 -4.53 -11.57 -6.33
CA ALA A 48 -5.44 -12.72 -6.27
C ALA A 48 -6.02 -12.93 -4.86
N LYS A 49 -5.19 -12.76 -3.83
CA LYS A 49 -5.61 -12.84 -2.42
C LYS A 49 -6.60 -11.74 -2.06
N SER A 50 -6.35 -10.52 -2.52
CA SER A 50 -7.25 -9.37 -2.32
C SER A 50 -8.60 -9.58 -3.00
N GLU A 51 -8.60 -10.09 -4.24
CA GLU A 51 -9.84 -10.42 -4.96
C GLU A 51 -10.64 -11.53 -4.26
N ALA A 52 -9.97 -12.58 -3.79
CA ALA A 52 -10.62 -13.65 -3.04
C ALA A 52 -11.25 -13.13 -1.72
N ALA A 53 -10.52 -12.29 -0.98
CA ALA A 53 -11.02 -11.68 0.24
C ALA A 53 -12.21 -10.74 -0.03
N ARG A 54 -12.16 -9.98 -1.14
CA ARG A 54 -13.27 -9.13 -1.59
C ARG A 54 -14.53 -9.94 -1.86
N LEU A 55 -14.41 -11.05 -2.58
CA LEU A 55 -15.55 -11.93 -2.89
C LEU A 55 -16.16 -12.55 -1.62
N ALA A 56 -15.31 -12.99 -0.68
CA ALA A 56 -15.77 -13.52 0.60
C ALA A 56 -16.51 -12.45 1.43
N ALA A 57 -15.95 -11.24 1.51
CA ALA A 57 -16.58 -10.12 2.22
C ALA A 57 -17.89 -9.66 1.56
N ALA A 58 -17.95 -9.64 0.22
CA ALA A 58 -19.15 -9.29 -0.53
C ALA A 58 -20.31 -10.26 -0.24
N ARG A 59 -20.04 -11.57 -0.28
CA ARG A 59 -21.06 -12.58 0.04
C ARG A 59 -21.65 -12.38 1.44
N VAL A 60 -20.81 -12.16 2.45
CA VAL A 60 -21.30 -11.93 3.82
C VAL A 60 -22.04 -10.60 3.95
N ARG A 61 -21.67 -9.57 3.19
CA ARG A 61 -22.43 -8.31 3.13
C ARG A 61 -23.81 -8.49 2.51
N ASP A 62 -23.93 -9.32 1.49
CA ASP A 62 -25.23 -9.62 0.85
C ASP A 62 -26.13 -10.40 1.82
N GLU A 63 -25.59 -11.43 2.48
CA GLU A 63 -26.29 -12.17 3.53
C GLU A 63 -26.71 -11.25 4.69
N TRP A 64 -25.85 -10.31 5.09
CA TRP A 64 -26.15 -9.33 6.14
C TRP A 64 -27.27 -8.35 5.73
N SER A 65 -27.27 -7.90 4.48
CA SER A 65 -28.31 -7.02 3.94
C SER A 65 -29.67 -7.73 3.93
N GLN A 66 -29.71 -9.01 3.53
CA GLN A 66 -30.93 -9.81 3.57
C GLN A 66 -31.47 -9.98 5.00
N LEU A 67 -30.59 -10.23 5.98
CA LEU A 67 -30.99 -10.31 7.40
C LEU A 67 -31.58 -8.98 7.90
N LEU A 68 -31.04 -7.84 7.48
CA LEU A 68 -31.57 -6.52 7.83
C LEU A 68 -32.96 -6.29 7.23
N GLU A 69 -33.17 -6.71 5.97
CA GLU A 69 -34.49 -6.64 5.32
C GLU A 69 -35.52 -7.51 6.03
N GLN A 70 -35.15 -8.74 6.40
CA GLN A 70 -36.01 -9.65 7.17
C GLN A 70 -36.35 -9.07 8.55
N HIS A 71 -35.38 -8.48 9.25
CA HIS A 71 -35.61 -7.83 10.53
C HIS A 71 -36.55 -6.63 10.39
N ALA A 72 -36.37 -5.80 9.36
CA ALA A 72 -37.25 -4.68 9.06
C ALA A 72 -38.67 -5.14 8.70
N ALA A 73 -38.83 -6.29 8.02
CA ALA A 73 -40.13 -6.87 7.72
C ALA A 73 -40.82 -7.42 8.99
N ALA A 74 -40.12 -8.19 9.82
CA ALA A 74 -40.64 -8.73 11.08
C ALA A 74 -41.06 -7.61 12.05
N SER A 75 -40.24 -6.55 12.14
CA SER A 75 -40.55 -5.36 12.95
C SER A 75 -41.82 -4.66 12.47
N ARG A 76 -42.00 -4.46 11.15
CA ARG A 76 -43.23 -3.89 10.57
C ARG A 76 -44.46 -4.77 10.78
N ALA A 77 -44.28 -6.09 10.79
CA ALA A 77 -45.34 -7.06 11.09
C ALA A 77 -45.64 -7.20 12.60
N ASN A 78 -44.86 -6.53 13.46
CA ASN A 78 -44.92 -6.63 14.92
C ASN A 78 -44.70 -8.07 15.44
N ASP A 79 -43.96 -8.88 14.68
CA ASP A 79 -43.60 -10.26 15.04
C ASP A 79 -42.36 -10.26 15.96
N ARG A 80 -42.63 -10.25 17.27
CA ARG A 80 -41.59 -10.10 18.31
C ARG A 80 -40.66 -11.30 18.43
N ASP A 81 -41.13 -12.49 18.07
CA ASP A 81 -40.32 -13.71 18.18
C ASP A 81 -39.32 -13.78 17.02
N SER A 82 -39.76 -13.49 15.80
CA SER A 82 -38.88 -13.36 14.64
C SER A 82 -37.84 -12.24 14.83
N VAL A 83 -38.23 -11.08 15.39
CA VAL A 83 -37.27 -10.01 15.71
C VAL A 83 -36.19 -10.48 16.70
N ARG A 84 -36.59 -11.22 17.75
CA ARG A 84 -35.65 -11.73 18.76
C ARG A 84 -34.68 -12.75 18.16
N GLU A 85 -35.18 -13.64 17.32
CA GLU A 85 -34.37 -14.65 16.62
C GLU A 85 -33.35 -13.99 15.69
N LEU A 86 -33.77 -13.04 14.85
CA LEU A 86 -32.88 -12.33 13.94
C LEU A 86 -31.81 -11.52 14.67
N LEU A 87 -32.13 -10.94 15.83
CA LEU A 87 -31.14 -10.27 16.69
C LEU A 87 -30.09 -11.24 17.25
N ALA A 88 -30.46 -12.49 17.55
CA ALA A 88 -29.51 -13.51 17.97
C ALA A 88 -28.56 -13.88 16.81
N VAL A 89 -29.10 -14.07 15.60
CA VAL A 89 -28.32 -14.34 14.39
C VAL A 89 -27.35 -13.18 14.09
N PHE A 90 -27.76 -11.93 14.26
CA PHE A 90 -26.87 -10.78 14.10
C PHE A 90 -25.69 -10.81 15.08
N LYS A 91 -25.93 -11.10 16.35
CA LYS A 91 -24.87 -11.17 17.37
C LYS A 91 -23.89 -12.29 17.06
N GLU A 92 -24.39 -13.43 16.59
CA GLU A 92 -23.57 -14.58 16.22
C GLU A 92 -22.69 -14.32 14.99
N ARG A 93 -23.24 -13.67 13.95
CA ARG A 93 -22.55 -13.45 12.66
C ARG A 93 -21.70 -12.18 12.60
N SER A 94 -21.92 -11.21 13.50
CA SER A 94 -21.18 -9.94 13.53
C SER A 94 -19.64 -10.09 13.59
N PRO A 95 -19.09 -11.01 14.42
CA PRO A 95 -17.65 -11.22 14.48
C PRO A 95 -17.08 -11.75 13.16
N GLU A 96 -17.79 -12.67 12.49
CA GLU A 96 -17.35 -13.22 11.20
C GLU A 96 -17.33 -12.15 10.11
N LYS A 97 -18.40 -11.35 10.02
CA LYS A 97 -18.46 -10.20 9.10
C LYS A 97 -17.29 -9.25 9.33
N SER A 98 -17.07 -8.85 10.59
CA SER A 98 -15.98 -7.92 10.95
C SER A 98 -14.62 -8.50 10.59
N ARG A 99 -14.40 -9.81 10.85
CA ARG A 99 -13.17 -10.51 10.50
C ARG A 99 -12.91 -10.53 9.00
N LEU A 100 -13.93 -10.82 8.18
CA LEU A 100 -13.80 -10.89 6.73
C LEU A 100 -13.59 -9.50 6.11
N GLU A 101 -14.27 -8.47 6.62
CA GLU A 101 -14.04 -7.09 6.20
C GLU A 101 -12.63 -6.62 6.57
N GLN A 102 -12.14 -6.98 7.76
CA GLN A 102 -10.77 -6.69 8.17
C GLN A 102 -9.76 -7.43 7.29
N ALA A 103 -9.97 -8.73 7.04
CA ALA A 103 -9.10 -9.52 6.17
C ALA A 103 -9.04 -8.95 4.74
N TRP A 104 -10.17 -8.48 4.21
CA TRP A 104 -10.22 -7.80 2.92
C TRP A 104 -9.41 -6.50 2.92
N ARG A 105 -9.59 -5.62 3.92
CA ARG A 105 -8.79 -4.39 4.04
C ARG A 105 -7.28 -4.67 4.13
N SER A 106 -6.88 -5.60 5.00
CA SER A 106 -5.47 -5.97 5.12
C SER A 106 -4.91 -6.60 3.84
N SER A 107 -5.71 -7.35 3.09
CA SER A 107 -5.28 -7.88 1.78
C SER A 107 -5.12 -6.79 0.71
N GLN A 108 -5.92 -5.71 0.77
CA GLN A 108 -5.74 -4.56 -0.11
C GLN A 108 -4.45 -3.79 0.21
N GLU A 109 -4.11 -3.65 1.49
CA GLU A 109 -2.85 -3.04 1.92
C GLU A 109 -1.64 -3.82 1.39
N LEU A 110 -1.66 -5.15 1.52
CA LEU A 110 -0.61 -6.02 0.99
C LEU A 110 -0.49 -5.95 -0.54
N TRP A 111 -1.63 -5.93 -1.25
CA TRP A 111 -1.61 -5.77 -2.70
C TRP A 111 -1.02 -4.42 -3.12
N LYS A 112 -1.37 -3.36 -2.40
CA LYS A 112 -0.82 -2.02 -2.63
C LYS A 112 0.70 -1.99 -2.37
N GLU A 113 1.16 -2.54 -1.26
CA GLU A 113 2.58 -2.62 -0.91
C GLU A 113 3.36 -3.41 -1.97
N ALA A 114 2.89 -4.60 -2.35
CA ALA A 114 3.53 -5.42 -3.39
C ALA A 114 3.60 -4.71 -4.74
N GLY A 115 2.55 -3.96 -5.12
CA GLY A 115 2.57 -3.17 -6.35
C GLY A 115 3.51 -1.96 -6.28
N GLN A 116 3.65 -1.32 -5.12
CA GLN A 116 4.66 -0.26 -4.92
C GLN A 116 6.09 -0.82 -5.01
N GLU A 117 6.36 -1.97 -4.40
CA GLU A 117 7.66 -2.63 -4.50
C GLU A 117 8.00 -3.03 -5.95
N LEU A 118 7.00 -3.50 -6.71
CA LEU A 118 7.15 -3.81 -8.13
C LEU A 118 7.44 -2.56 -8.96
N VAL A 119 6.72 -1.45 -8.71
CA VAL A 119 6.98 -0.15 -9.34
C VAL A 119 8.42 0.28 -9.11
N VAL A 120 8.90 0.24 -7.86
CA VAL A 120 10.29 0.60 -7.52
C VAL A 120 11.29 -0.32 -8.22
N ALA A 121 11.05 -1.64 -8.22
CA ALA A 121 11.95 -2.59 -8.88
C ALA A 121 12.04 -2.38 -10.40
N ILE A 122 10.91 -2.07 -11.06
CA ILE A 122 10.88 -1.74 -12.49
C ILE A 122 11.63 -0.44 -12.74
N ASP A 123 11.37 0.59 -11.93
CA ASP A 123 12.02 1.89 -12.01
C ASP A 123 13.55 1.80 -11.87
N ASP A 124 14.03 1.04 -10.90
CA ASP A 124 15.46 0.76 -10.69
C ASP A 124 16.05 0.00 -11.89
N TYR A 125 15.29 -0.91 -12.50
CA TYR A 125 15.75 -1.65 -13.67
C TYR A 125 15.81 -0.76 -14.91
N LEU A 126 14.80 0.08 -15.13
CA LEU A 126 14.80 1.06 -16.22
C LEU A 126 15.99 2.02 -16.10
N GLU A 127 16.36 2.45 -14.90
CA GLU A 127 17.54 3.31 -14.68
C GLU A 127 18.86 2.61 -15.03
N ARG A 128 18.96 1.29 -14.82
CA ARG A 128 20.15 0.51 -15.20
C ARG A 128 20.22 0.18 -16.69
N LEU A 129 19.05 0.00 -17.32
CA LEU A 129 18.93 -0.23 -18.77
C LEU A 129 19.24 1.04 -19.58
N TRP A 130 18.97 2.22 -19.03
CA TRP A 130 19.11 3.49 -19.75
C TRP A 130 20.53 3.75 -20.32
N PRO A 131 21.64 3.62 -19.55
CA PRO A 131 22.99 3.83 -20.08
C PRO A 131 23.44 2.78 -21.11
N THR A 132 22.84 1.59 -21.09
CA THR A 132 23.19 0.49 -22.01
C THR A 132 22.51 0.64 -23.36
N THR A 133 21.26 1.10 -23.37
CA THR A 133 20.55 1.50 -24.60
C THR A 133 21.19 2.68 -25.32
N GLU A 134 21.93 3.55 -24.62
CA GLU A 134 22.65 4.69 -25.19
C GLU A 134 23.89 4.29 -26.01
N GLN A 135 24.52 3.13 -25.74
CA GLN A 135 25.87 2.82 -26.22
C GLN A 135 25.95 1.74 -27.31
N SER A 136 24.88 1.01 -27.60
CA SER A 136 24.94 -0.21 -28.43
C SER A 136 23.97 -0.20 -29.63
N VAL A 137 24.47 0.04 -30.84
CA VAL A 137 23.63 0.14 -32.06
C VAL A 137 22.90 -1.18 -32.41
N GLY A 138 23.38 -2.34 -31.95
CA GLY A 138 22.78 -3.65 -32.20
C GLY A 138 22.08 -4.33 -31.01
N ALA A 139 22.47 -4.03 -29.77
CA ALA A 139 21.75 -4.50 -28.57
C ALA A 139 20.57 -3.57 -28.22
N ALA A 140 20.55 -2.36 -28.82
CA ALA A 140 19.46 -1.41 -28.70
C ALA A 140 18.09 -1.96 -29.08
N GLU A 141 17.92 -2.84 -30.07
CA GLU A 141 16.56 -3.32 -30.42
C GLU A 141 15.93 -4.17 -29.31
N TYR A 142 16.69 -5.13 -28.75
CA TYR A 142 16.23 -5.97 -27.65
C TYR A 142 16.05 -5.17 -26.36
N GLU A 143 17.03 -4.32 -26.01
CA GLU A 143 16.96 -3.50 -24.80
C GLU A 143 15.84 -2.45 -24.89
N ASN A 144 15.57 -1.87 -26.07
CA ASN A 144 14.42 -0.98 -26.27
C ASN A 144 13.09 -1.72 -26.17
N ALA A 145 13.00 -2.95 -26.70
CA ALA A 145 11.80 -3.77 -26.56
C ALA A 145 11.52 -4.09 -25.08
N LEU A 146 12.54 -4.52 -24.34
CA LEU A 146 12.46 -4.78 -22.89
C LEU A 146 12.11 -3.51 -22.10
N TYR A 147 12.70 -2.37 -22.45
CA TYR A 147 12.38 -1.08 -21.84
C TYR A 147 10.91 -0.70 -22.03
N ASN A 148 10.38 -0.84 -23.26
CA ASN A 148 8.98 -0.57 -23.56
C ASN A 148 8.03 -1.55 -22.87
N GLU A 149 8.41 -2.83 -22.75
CA GLU A 149 7.66 -3.83 -22.00
C GLU A 149 7.58 -3.47 -20.51
N LEU A 150 8.71 -3.13 -19.89
CA LEU A 150 8.78 -2.69 -18.50
C LEU A 150 7.96 -1.42 -18.26
N LEU A 151 7.99 -0.45 -19.18
CA LEU A 151 7.12 0.73 -19.13
C LEU A 151 5.64 0.37 -19.23
N SER A 152 5.27 -0.55 -20.12
CA SER A 152 3.88 -1.01 -20.24
C SER A 152 3.40 -1.71 -18.97
N THR A 153 4.27 -2.50 -18.34
CA THR A 153 4.01 -3.20 -17.08
C THR A 153 3.87 -2.21 -15.94
N LEU A 154 4.77 -1.24 -15.84
CA LEU A 154 4.69 -0.14 -14.88
C LEU A 154 3.36 0.60 -15.00
N ARG A 155 2.97 0.97 -16.24
CA ARG A 155 1.68 1.62 -16.50
C ARG A 155 0.53 0.73 -16.03
N ARG A 156 0.48 -0.55 -16.43
CA ARG A 156 -0.59 -1.47 -16.02
C ARG A 156 -0.72 -1.56 -14.50
N VAL A 157 0.37 -1.83 -13.80
CA VAL A 157 0.39 -1.98 -12.33
C VAL A 157 -0.14 -0.72 -11.66
N GLU A 158 0.29 0.46 -12.11
CA GLU A 158 -0.15 1.73 -11.55
C GLU A 158 -1.63 2.04 -11.77
N SER A 159 -2.24 1.57 -12.86
CA SER A 159 -3.69 1.75 -13.09
C SER A 159 -4.53 0.76 -12.30
N GLU A 160 -3.96 -0.39 -11.97
CA GLU A 160 -4.65 -1.45 -11.23
C GLU A 160 -4.52 -1.24 -9.72
N LEU A 161 -3.46 -0.57 -9.27
CA LEU A 161 -3.29 -0.21 -7.87
C LEU A 161 -4.49 0.64 -7.40
N PRO A 162 -5.16 0.24 -6.31
CA PRO A 162 -6.27 1.03 -5.79
C PRO A 162 -5.75 2.41 -5.41
N GLU A 163 -6.18 3.43 -6.15
CA GLU A 163 -6.14 4.82 -5.68
C GLU A 163 -7.08 4.86 -4.48
N VAL A 164 -6.52 4.61 -3.29
CA VAL A 164 -7.23 4.91 -2.06
C VAL A 164 -7.28 6.43 -2.02
N PRO A 165 -8.44 7.09 -2.22
CA PRO A 165 -8.56 8.47 -1.79
C PRO A 165 -8.11 8.44 -0.33
N LEU A 166 -7.08 9.20 0.02
CA LEU A 166 -6.71 9.37 1.41
C LEU A 166 -7.87 10.13 2.06
N GLU A 167 -8.91 9.39 2.42
CA GLU A 167 -10.06 9.92 3.13
C GLU A 167 -9.55 10.21 4.53
N LEU A 168 -9.27 11.48 4.78
CA LEU A 168 -8.89 11.94 6.10
C LEU A 168 -10.06 11.66 7.03
N GLU A 169 -9.87 10.68 7.92
CA GLU A 169 -10.88 10.36 8.92
C GLU A 169 -11.38 11.63 9.62
N PRO A 170 -12.70 11.77 9.82
CA PRO A 170 -13.28 12.99 10.36
C PRO A 170 -12.66 13.34 11.71
N MET A 171 -12.53 14.64 11.96
CA MET A 171 -12.00 15.16 13.22
C MET A 171 -12.88 14.63 14.37
N PRO A 172 -12.31 13.99 15.40
CA PRO A 172 -13.11 13.48 16.51
C PRO A 172 -13.73 14.63 17.29
N GLU A 173 -15.07 14.62 17.41
CA GLU A 173 -15.83 15.58 18.21
C GLU A 173 -15.75 15.21 19.71
N VAL A 174 -14.60 15.46 20.32
CA VAL A 174 -14.42 15.25 21.76
C VAL A 174 -14.49 16.59 22.48
N THR A 175 -15.40 16.69 23.43
CA THR A 175 -15.63 17.88 24.25
C THR A 175 -15.48 17.54 25.73
N ILE A 176 -14.98 18.50 26.50
CA ILE A 176 -15.02 18.44 27.97
C ILE A 176 -16.45 18.78 28.40
N ARG A 177 -17.05 17.91 29.22
CA ARG A 177 -18.38 18.12 29.80
C ARG A 177 -18.23 18.71 31.21
N PRO A 178 -19.22 19.48 31.70
CA PRO A 178 -19.16 20.10 33.03
C PRO A 178 -19.00 19.13 34.21
N GLY A 179 -19.29 17.83 34.02
CA GLY A 179 -19.14 16.80 35.04
C GLY A 179 -17.89 15.91 34.88
N ASP A 180 -17.02 16.19 33.90
CA ASP A 180 -15.81 15.39 33.71
C ASP A 180 -14.84 15.58 34.88
N THR A 181 -14.35 14.47 35.40
CA THR A 181 -13.28 14.43 36.38
C THR A 181 -11.92 14.79 35.75
N PRO A 182 -10.92 15.24 36.54
CA PRO A 182 -9.58 15.48 36.02
C PRO A 182 -8.97 14.27 35.28
N GLY A 183 -9.27 13.05 35.73
CA GLY A 183 -8.85 11.82 35.06
C GLY A 183 -9.49 11.62 33.68
N GLU A 184 -10.77 11.93 33.53
CA GLU A 184 -11.48 11.85 32.25
C GLU A 184 -11.01 12.92 31.26
N ILE A 185 -10.72 14.13 31.75
CA ILE A 185 -10.14 15.21 30.93
C ILE A 185 -8.74 14.80 30.42
N LEU A 186 -7.90 14.23 31.28
CA LEU A 186 -6.58 13.71 30.88
C LEU A 186 -6.68 12.54 29.89
N TYR A 187 -7.67 11.66 30.05
CA TYR A 187 -7.93 10.59 29.08
C TYR A 187 -8.31 11.15 27.70
N LYS A 188 -9.20 12.16 27.66
CA LYS A 188 -9.56 12.85 26.41
C LYS A 188 -8.35 13.55 25.77
N ALA A 189 -7.45 14.14 26.56
CA ALA A 189 -6.21 14.71 26.05
C ALA A 189 -5.30 13.65 25.40
N ARG A 190 -5.13 12.49 26.04
CA ARG A 190 -4.37 11.36 25.46
C ARG A 190 -4.99 10.84 24.17
N LEU A 191 -6.32 10.84 24.05
CA LEU A 191 -6.99 10.44 22.82
C LEU A 191 -6.62 11.37 21.65
N MET A 192 -6.57 12.69 21.90
CA MET A 192 -6.10 13.67 20.91
C MET A 192 -4.64 13.42 20.52
N GLU A 193 -3.76 13.17 21.50
CA GLU A 193 -2.33 12.89 21.26
C GLU A 193 -2.09 11.60 20.46
N ASN A 194 -2.87 10.55 20.75
CA ASN A 194 -2.84 9.32 19.95
C ASN A 194 -3.17 9.62 18.49
N ARG A 195 -4.15 10.50 18.25
CA ARG A 195 -4.55 10.89 16.92
C ARG A 195 -3.51 11.79 16.22
N VAL A 196 -2.84 12.67 16.98
CA VAL A 196 -1.67 13.43 16.49
C VAL A 196 -0.58 12.48 15.99
N ARG A 197 -0.26 11.41 16.75
CA ARG A 197 0.74 10.42 16.32
C ARG A 197 0.34 9.71 15.02
N TYR A 198 -0.94 9.36 14.89
CA TYR A 198 -1.47 8.79 13.65
C TYR A 198 -1.32 9.74 12.45
N TYR A 199 -1.65 11.03 12.62
CA TYR A 199 -1.44 12.00 11.55
C TYR A 199 0.03 12.28 11.26
N ALA A 200 0.91 12.22 12.26
CA ALA A 200 2.35 12.32 12.03
C ALA A 200 2.89 11.17 11.15
N SER A 201 2.42 9.93 11.36
CA SER A 201 2.77 8.82 10.45
C SER A 201 2.21 9.02 9.04
N LEU A 202 1.02 9.62 8.94
CA LEU A 202 0.39 9.91 7.64
C LEU A 202 1.18 10.99 6.86
N VAL A 203 1.67 12.03 7.54
CA VAL A 203 2.56 13.03 6.94
C VAL A 203 3.82 12.37 6.41
N ALA A 204 4.45 11.48 7.18
CA ALA A 204 5.65 10.77 6.73
C ALA A 204 5.38 9.90 5.49
N GLU A 205 4.21 9.23 5.41
CA GLU A 205 3.81 8.48 4.21
C GLU A 205 3.61 9.40 3.00
N LEU A 206 2.99 10.57 3.20
CA LEU A 206 2.79 11.56 2.13
C LEU A 206 4.12 12.14 1.63
N ASP A 207 5.07 12.43 2.53
CA ASP A 207 6.41 12.91 2.18
C ASP A 207 7.16 11.88 1.32
N GLN A 208 7.10 10.59 1.68
CA GLN A 208 7.70 9.51 0.88
C GLN A 208 7.08 9.43 -0.52
N LYS A 209 5.76 9.57 -0.63
CA LYS A 209 5.08 9.57 -1.95
C LYS A 209 5.44 10.78 -2.79
N ILE A 210 5.49 11.97 -2.19
CA ILE A 210 5.88 13.21 -2.88
C ILE A 210 7.31 13.07 -3.43
N GLU A 211 8.24 12.57 -2.61
CA GLU A 211 9.63 12.36 -3.02
C GLU A 211 9.74 11.34 -4.16
N ALA A 212 9.06 10.20 -4.05
CA ALA A 212 9.04 9.19 -5.11
C ALA A 212 8.48 9.73 -6.44
N LEU A 213 7.36 10.46 -6.39
CA LEU A 213 6.77 11.11 -7.57
C LEU A 213 7.69 12.20 -8.15
N ALA A 214 8.35 12.99 -7.30
CA ALA A 214 9.28 14.03 -7.75
C ALA A 214 10.53 13.43 -8.42
N GLN A 215 11.08 12.35 -7.89
CA GLN A 215 12.19 11.62 -8.51
C GLN A 215 11.78 11.06 -9.88
N ARG A 216 10.58 10.50 -9.99
CA ARG A 216 10.03 10.06 -11.28
C ARG A 216 9.85 11.20 -12.26
N GLN A 217 9.29 12.33 -11.82
CA GLN A 217 9.11 13.51 -12.67
C GLN A 217 10.43 13.97 -13.27
N ARG A 218 11.49 14.05 -12.44
CA ARG A 218 12.85 14.39 -12.91
C ARG A 218 13.37 13.41 -13.96
N ARG A 219 13.16 12.11 -13.74
CA ARG A 219 13.54 11.06 -14.71
C ARG A 219 12.80 11.20 -16.04
N GLU A 220 11.49 11.44 -16.00
CA GLU A 220 10.70 11.67 -17.21
C GLU A 220 11.11 12.94 -17.95
N GLN A 221 11.44 14.01 -17.23
CA GLN A 221 11.92 15.26 -17.83
C GLN A 221 13.29 15.10 -18.47
N ASN A 222 14.26 14.51 -17.78
CA ASN A 222 15.59 14.22 -18.32
C ASN A 222 15.50 13.38 -19.61
N ARG A 223 14.58 12.41 -19.64
CA ARG A 223 14.30 11.60 -20.84
C ARG A 223 13.76 12.44 -22.00
N ARG A 224 12.76 13.29 -21.75
CA ARG A 224 12.18 14.17 -22.79
C ARG A 224 13.24 15.13 -23.35
N ASP A 225 14.04 15.73 -22.48
CA ASP A 225 15.11 16.66 -22.86
C ASP A 225 16.19 15.96 -23.69
N PHE A 226 16.54 14.72 -23.36
CA PHE A 226 17.48 13.91 -24.13
C PHE A 226 16.92 13.52 -25.51
N MET A 227 15.69 13.01 -25.59
CA MET A 227 15.06 12.65 -26.88
C MET A 227 14.97 13.86 -27.81
N THR A 228 14.59 15.02 -27.26
CA THR A 228 14.54 16.29 -28.00
C THR A 228 15.95 16.74 -28.45
N SER A 229 16.98 16.51 -27.63
CA SER A 229 18.37 16.81 -27.97
C SER A 229 18.91 15.90 -29.08
N ARG A 230 18.56 14.61 -29.06
CA ARG A 230 18.94 13.63 -30.10
C ARG A 230 18.29 13.95 -31.46
N GLU A 231 17.08 14.49 -31.46
CA GLU A 231 16.41 14.99 -32.67
C GLU A 231 17.07 16.27 -33.23
N ARG A 232 17.67 17.10 -32.36
CA ARG A 232 18.34 18.35 -32.76
C ARG A 232 19.77 18.17 -33.27
N PHE A 233 20.52 17.22 -32.73
CA PHE A 233 21.90 16.91 -33.14
C PHE A 233 21.93 15.69 -34.08
N GLY A 234 21.11 15.72 -35.14
CA GLY A 234 21.11 14.68 -36.17
C GLY A 234 22.47 14.55 -36.87
N ASP A 235 23.39 13.83 -36.25
CA ASP A 235 24.56 13.26 -36.90
C ASP A 235 24.08 12.02 -37.68
N ASP A 236 24.04 12.18 -39.01
CA ASP A 236 24.06 11.16 -40.06
C ASP A 236 23.36 9.82 -39.78
N VAL A 237 22.03 9.80 -39.89
CA VAL A 237 21.33 8.59 -40.32
C VAL A 237 20.99 8.73 -41.79
N VAL A 238 21.80 8.08 -42.63
CA VAL A 238 21.51 7.79 -44.04
C VAL A 238 20.15 7.10 -44.12
N PRO A 239 19.24 7.48 -45.04
CA PRO A 239 17.90 6.93 -45.10
C PRO A 239 17.94 5.49 -45.63
N ILE A 240 17.97 4.50 -44.74
CA ILE A 240 17.67 3.11 -45.08
C ILE A 240 16.21 2.85 -44.71
N GLY A 241 15.35 2.94 -45.72
CA GLY A 241 14.13 2.14 -45.86
C GLY A 241 13.05 2.26 -44.77
N ASN A 242 12.04 3.08 -45.06
CA ASN A 242 10.63 2.92 -44.67
C ASN A 242 10.28 1.80 -43.67
N ARG A 243 10.52 2.03 -42.38
CA ARG A 243 9.62 1.55 -41.33
C ARG A 243 9.20 2.78 -40.55
N ARG A 244 7.98 3.25 -40.83
CA ARG A 244 7.28 4.12 -39.89
C ARG A 244 7.32 3.39 -38.54
N PRO A 245 7.75 4.04 -37.45
CA PRO A 245 7.32 3.58 -36.14
C PRO A 245 5.80 3.62 -36.20
N GLU A 246 5.15 2.47 -36.05
CA GLU A 246 3.76 2.48 -35.62
C GLU A 246 3.77 3.22 -34.29
N LEU A 247 3.41 4.51 -34.36
CA LEU A 247 3.04 5.30 -33.21
C LEU A 247 1.92 4.52 -32.56
N SER A 248 2.25 3.82 -31.48
CA SER A 248 1.30 3.16 -30.60
C SER A 248 0.16 4.15 -30.37
N ASP A 249 -1.03 3.72 -30.75
CA ASP A 249 -2.23 4.54 -30.82
C ASP A 249 -2.48 5.22 -29.45
N PRO A 250 -2.33 6.55 -29.31
CA PRO A 250 -2.57 7.25 -28.05
C PRO A 250 -4.07 7.28 -27.68
N ALA A 251 -4.93 6.74 -28.53
CA ALA A 251 -6.39 6.82 -28.42
C ALA A 251 -7.02 5.85 -27.40
N SER A 252 -6.26 4.93 -26.79
CA SER A 252 -6.77 4.02 -25.74
C SER A 252 -6.32 4.38 -24.33
N GLU A 253 -5.71 5.56 -24.13
CA GLU A 253 -5.27 6.03 -22.82
C GLU A 253 -6.41 6.81 -22.14
N ALA A 254 -6.99 6.25 -21.09
CA ALA A 254 -7.73 7.07 -20.15
C ALA A 254 -6.81 8.22 -19.68
N PRO A 255 -7.25 9.49 -19.71
CA PRO A 255 -6.39 10.60 -19.34
C PRO A 255 -5.99 10.47 -17.88
N ARG A 256 -4.75 10.04 -17.63
CA ARG A 256 -4.17 10.04 -16.29
C ARG A 256 -3.96 11.48 -15.84
N VAL A 257 -4.16 11.68 -14.55
CA VAL A 257 -3.75 12.91 -13.86
C VAL A 257 -2.23 13.06 -14.02
N PRO A 258 -1.72 14.18 -14.57
CA PRO A 258 -0.28 14.41 -14.72
C PRO A 258 0.47 14.23 -13.40
N ILE A 259 1.73 13.77 -13.45
CA ILE A 259 2.55 13.56 -12.23
C ILE A 259 2.63 14.84 -11.40
N GLU A 260 2.71 15.99 -12.06
CA GLU A 260 2.65 17.32 -11.46
C GLU A 260 1.41 17.51 -10.60
N VAL A 261 0.25 17.13 -11.14
CA VAL A 261 -1.04 17.26 -10.45
C VAL A 261 -1.13 16.27 -9.30
N ARG A 262 -0.58 15.05 -9.43
CA ARG A 262 -0.52 14.08 -8.34
C ARG A 262 0.38 14.55 -7.19
N ILE A 263 1.54 15.13 -7.50
CA ILE A 263 2.44 15.75 -6.51
C ILE A 263 1.69 16.85 -5.76
N GLU A 264 0.98 17.72 -6.49
CA GLU A 264 0.25 18.83 -5.88
C GLU A 264 -0.90 18.34 -4.99
N GLN A 265 -1.70 17.36 -5.44
CA GLN A 265 -2.72 16.71 -4.62
C GLN A 265 -2.16 16.15 -3.31
N HIS A 266 -0.97 15.52 -3.35
CA HIS A 266 -0.33 14.99 -2.15
C HIS A 266 0.19 16.10 -1.22
N ARG A 267 0.62 17.25 -1.77
CA ARG A 267 1.03 18.43 -0.99
C ARG A 267 -0.17 19.11 -0.31
N GLU A 268 -1.26 19.29 -1.03
CA GLU A 268 -2.52 19.84 -0.49
C GLU A 268 -2.99 18.99 0.69
N LEU A 269 -3.07 17.68 0.47
CA LEU A 269 -3.44 16.71 1.49
C LEU A 269 -2.50 16.70 2.70
N ARG A 270 -1.17 16.80 2.46
CA ARG A 270 -0.18 16.95 3.53
C ARG A 270 -0.47 18.19 4.37
N GLY A 271 -0.76 19.32 3.73
CA GLY A 271 -1.14 20.56 4.41
C GLY A 271 -2.40 20.40 5.26
N GLU A 272 -3.43 19.71 4.74
CA GLU A 272 -4.65 19.41 5.51
C GLU A 272 -4.37 18.55 6.74
N VAL A 273 -3.52 17.51 6.61
CA VAL A 273 -3.14 16.64 7.73
C VAL A 273 -2.38 17.43 8.79
N GLU A 274 -1.43 18.29 8.40
CA GLU A 274 -0.68 19.14 9.32
C GLU A 274 -1.59 20.10 10.10
N MET A 275 -2.56 20.71 9.41
CA MET A 275 -3.56 21.57 10.06
C MET A 275 -4.38 20.80 11.09
N ARG A 276 -4.87 19.60 10.76
CA ARG A 276 -5.60 18.74 11.70
C ARG A 276 -4.74 18.32 12.89
N MET A 277 -3.47 18.00 12.64
CA MET A 277 -2.51 17.65 13.68
C MET A 277 -2.28 18.81 14.66
N LEU A 278 -2.16 20.04 14.14
CA LEU A 278 -2.00 21.24 14.95
C LEU A 278 -3.25 21.53 15.79
N GLU A 279 -4.44 21.41 15.21
CA GLU A 279 -5.71 21.58 15.93
C GLU A 279 -5.87 20.58 17.08
N LEU A 280 -5.57 19.31 16.83
CA LEU A 280 -5.61 18.26 17.86
C LEU A 280 -4.59 18.49 18.96
N SER A 281 -3.37 18.92 18.61
CA SER A 281 -2.32 19.24 19.58
C SER A 281 -2.75 20.38 20.49
N ARG A 282 -3.31 21.45 19.91
CA ARG A 282 -3.88 22.58 20.67
C ARG A 282 -5.01 22.15 21.61
N LYS A 283 -5.93 21.29 21.14
CA LYS A 283 -7.01 20.72 21.97
C LYS A 283 -6.46 19.86 23.11
N ALA A 284 -5.44 19.06 22.86
CA ALA A 284 -4.79 18.24 23.89
C ALA A 284 -4.18 19.11 24.99
N GLU A 285 -3.47 20.17 24.61
CA GLU A 285 -2.89 21.14 25.54
C GLU A 285 -3.96 21.88 26.36
N GLU A 286 -5.03 22.33 25.72
CA GLU A 286 -6.18 22.95 26.38
C GLU A 286 -6.78 22.00 27.44
N PHE A 287 -6.93 20.72 27.10
CA PHE A 287 -7.51 19.73 28.01
C PHE A 287 -6.59 19.48 29.20
N ARG A 288 -5.28 19.35 28.99
CA ARG A 288 -4.31 19.23 30.10
C ARG A 288 -4.33 20.48 31.00
N GLY A 289 -4.39 21.67 30.41
CA GLY A 289 -4.47 22.93 31.14
C GLY A 289 -5.71 22.98 32.06
N ARG A 290 -6.87 22.53 31.57
CA ARG A 290 -8.10 22.46 32.38
C ARG A 290 -8.07 21.37 33.45
N ALA A 291 -7.43 20.23 33.18
CA ALA A 291 -7.25 19.17 34.19
C ALA A 291 -6.34 19.60 35.34
N GLY A 292 -5.34 20.45 35.07
CA GLY A 292 -4.39 20.97 36.06
C GLY A 292 -4.81 22.30 36.73
N GLY A 293 -5.74 23.04 36.13
CA GLY A 293 -6.22 24.35 36.61
C GLY A 293 -7.37 24.30 37.62
N GLY A 294 -7.72 23.11 38.13
CA GLY A 294 -8.67 22.95 39.23
C GLY A 294 -8.04 23.30 40.58
N GLN A 295 -7.79 24.58 40.82
CA GLN A 295 -7.64 25.18 42.15
C GLN A 295 -8.66 26.30 42.32
#